data_AF-N2AUV2-F1
#
_entry.id   AF-N2AUV2-F1
#
_cell.length_a   1.000
_cell.length_b   1.000
_cell.length_c   1.000
_cell.angle_alpha   90.00
_cell.angle_beta   90.00
_cell.angle_gamma   90.00
#
_symmetry.space_group_name_H-M   'P 1'
#
loop_
_entity.id
_entity.type
_entity.pdbx_description
1 polymer ?
#
loop_
_entity_poly.entity_id
_entity_poly.type
_entity_poly.pdbx_seq_one_letter_code
_entity_poly.pdbx_strand_id
1 'polypeptide(L)'
;MSGLCDLVEIVENNMECVVLKVKENAGMALVCLGCFDGDETMMRLTKGEINAFTVFRKGREPLSWESGAEAGMLEQMRGKLISCCIADGFGIYTGGDFMLRRAALDIKSRDSLHGRQESYCLSWFDDGGLVCVERNERCVFLEGLAEAEAYVGKIIYTEHESGIFHSETGCCCKCISGRRR
;
A
#
# COMPACT_ATOMS: atom_id res chain seq x y z
N MET A 1 9.68 -11.96 -2.79
CA MET A 1 8.41 -12.34 -3.44
C MET A 1 8.03 -11.22 -4.39
N SER A 2 7.74 -11.53 -5.65
CA SER A 2 7.26 -10.54 -6.62
C SER A 2 5.87 -10.06 -6.18
N GLY A 3 5.75 -8.78 -5.85
CA GLY A 3 4.49 -8.18 -5.47
C GLY A 3 3.72 -7.72 -6.72
N LEU A 4 2.46 -7.31 -6.54
CA LEU A 4 1.67 -6.71 -7.63
C LEU A 4 2.42 -5.57 -8.35
N CYS A 5 3.28 -4.83 -7.65
CA CYS A 5 4.06 -3.72 -8.21
C CYS A 5 5.16 -4.11 -9.18
N ASP A 6 5.53 -5.39 -9.22
CA ASP A 6 6.43 -5.89 -10.25
C ASP A 6 5.67 -6.17 -11.56
N LEU A 7 4.35 -6.38 -11.47
CA LEU A 7 3.47 -6.80 -12.57
C LEU A 7 2.71 -5.65 -13.22
N VAL A 8 2.75 -4.46 -12.63
CA VAL A 8 2.00 -3.29 -13.10
C VAL A 8 2.89 -2.06 -13.25
N GLU A 9 2.40 -1.08 -14.00
CA GLU A 9 2.99 0.24 -14.18
C GLU A 9 1.95 1.33 -13.91
N ILE A 10 2.39 2.49 -13.41
CA ILE A 10 1.49 3.65 -13.23
C ILE A 10 1.21 4.24 -14.61
N VAL A 11 -0.06 4.34 -14.96
CA VAL A 11 -0.52 5.09 -16.14
C VAL A 11 -0.92 6.50 -15.73
N GLU A 12 -1.63 6.63 -14.62
CA GLU A 12 -2.12 7.91 -14.13
C GLU A 12 -2.04 7.96 -12.60
N ASN A 13 -1.70 9.13 -12.09
CA ASN A 13 -1.70 9.46 -10.68
C ASN A 13 -2.10 10.93 -10.57
N ASN A 14 -3.40 11.18 -10.43
CA ASN A 14 -3.99 12.50 -10.31
C ASN A 14 -4.68 12.68 -8.94
N MET A 15 -5.39 13.80 -8.73
CA MET A 15 -6.03 14.07 -7.44
C MET A 15 -7.18 13.12 -7.08
N GLU A 16 -7.80 12.52 -8.10
CA GLU A 16 -9.02 11.72 -7.95
C GLU A 16 -8.72 10.22 -7.92
N CYS A 17 -7.68 9.76 -8.61
CA CYS A 17 -7.38 8.34 -8.71
C CYS A 17 -5.93 8.02 -9.06
N VAL A 18 -5.59 6.76 -8.87
CA VAL A 18 -4.41 6.10 -9.45
C VAL A 18 -4.89 5.03 -10.42
N VAL A 19 -4.29 4.98 -11.60
CA VAL A 19 -4.53 3.95 -12.60
C VAL A 19 -3.24 3.17 -12.82
N LEU A 20 -3.33 1.87 -12.63
CA LEU A 20 -2.27 0.91 -12.87
C LEU A 20 -2.61 0.09 -14.11
N LYS A 21 -1.64 -0.12 -14.99
CA LYS A 21 -1.77 -1.03 -16.13
C LYS A 21 -0.97 -2.29 -15.86
N VAL A 22 -1.56 -3.43 -16.19
CA VAL A 22 -0.88 -4.73 -16.12
C VAL A 22 0.13 -4.83 -17.27
N LYS A 23 1.37 -5.19 -16.95
CA LYS A 23 2.44 -5.39 -17.93
C LYS A 23 2.11 -6.55 -18.84
N GLU A 24 2.62 -6.50 -20.07
CA GLU A 24 2.47 -7.61 -21.02
C GLU A 24 3.05 -8.92 -20.43
N ASN A 25 2.38 -10.04 -20.70
CA ASN A 25 2.76 -11.38 -20.23
C ASN A 25 2.76 -11.59 -18.70
N ALA A 26 2.22 -10.65 -17.91
CA ALA A 26 2.12 -10.78 -16.45
C ALA A 26 0.93 -11.65 -15.95
N GLY A 27 0.06 -12.13 -16.85
CA GLY A 27 -1.18 -12.82 -16.49
C GLY A 27 -0.97 -14.04 -15.57
N MET A 28 0.01 -14.90 -15.87
CA MET A 28 0.31 -16.04 -15.00
C MET A 28 0.81 -15.60 -13.62
N ALA A 29 1.64 -14.56 -13.57
CA ALA A 29 2.15 -14.05 -12.29
C ALA A 29 1.04 -13.38 -11.46
N LEU A 30 0.05 -12.75 -12.11
CA LEU A 30 -1.16 -12.25 -11.44
C LEU A 30 -1.97 -13.38 -10.81
N VAL A 31 -2.20 -14.47 -11.55
CA VAL A 31 -2.88 -15.67 -11.01
C VAL A 31 -2.14 -16.23 -9.80
N CYS A 32 -0.81 -16.23 -9.82
CA CYS A 32 0.01 -16.67 -8.66
C CYS A 32 -0.14 -15.80 -7.41
N LEU A 33 -0.73 -14.59 -7.50
CA LEU A 33 -1.10 -13.80 -6.32
C LEU A 33 -2.37 -14.33 -5.63
N GLY A 34 -3.08 -15.29 -6.23
CA GLY A 34 -4.15 -16.06 -5.60
C GLY A 34 -5.54 -15.41 -5.62
N CYS A 35 -5.66 -14.17 -6.09
CA CYS A 35 -6.95 -13.48 -6.18
C CYS A 35 -7.22 -12.85 -7.54
N PHE A 36 -6.37 -13.05 -8.55
CA PHE A 36 -6.58 -12.54 -9.91
C PHE A 36 -6.78 -13.68 -10.90
N ASP A 37 -7.49 -13.39 -11.99
CA ASP A 37 -7.88 -14.36 -13.01
C ASP A 37 -6.88 -14.43 -14.18
N GLY A 38 -5.94 -13.47 -14.25
CA GLY A 38 -4.89 -13.38 -15.27
C GLY A 38 -5.32 -12.69 -16.55
N ASP A 39 -6.59 -12.27 -16.64
CA ASP A 39 -7.17 -11.51 -17.75
C ASP A 39 -7.31 -10.01 -17.44
N GLU A 40 -6.82 -9.56 -16.28
CA GLU A 40 -6.81 -8.16 -15.88
C GLU A 40 -5.88 -7.33 -16.79
N THR A 41 -6.36 -6.15 -17.18
CA THR A 41 -5.63 -5.23 -18.05
C THR A 41 -5.26 -3.94 -17.33
N MET A 42 -6.15 -3.45 -16.46
CA MET A 42 -5.93 -2.24 -15.69
C MET A 42 -6.63 -2.34 -14.34
N MET A 43 -6.14 -1.56 -13.38
CA MET A 43 -6.70 -1.41 -12.04
C MET A 43 -6.78 0.08 -11.72
N ARG A 44 -7.87 0.52 -11.10
CA ARG A 44 -8.05 1.91 -10.66
C ARG A 44 -8.42 1.92 -9.18
N LEU A 45 -7.83 2.85 -8.44
CA LEU A 45 -8.19 3.19 -7.07
C LEU A 45 -8.55 4.67 -7.00
N THR A 46 -9.76 5.02 -6.54
CA THR A 46 -10.12 6.41 -6.25
C THR A 46 -9.47 6.86 -4.95
N LYS A 47 -9.15 8.15 -4.84
CA LYS A 47 -8.55 8.78 -3.67
C LYS A 47 -9.60 9.55 -2.87
N GLY A 48 -9.39 9.68 -1.57
CA GLY A 48 -10.29 10.39 -0.66
C GLY A 48 -10.62 9.56 0.58
N GLU A 49 -11.60 10.01 1.35
CA GLU A 49 -12.07 9.32 2.57
C GLU A 49 -12.67 7.95 2.26
N ILE A 50 -13.38 7.85 1.13
CA ILE A 50 -13.95 6.60 0.62
C ILE A 50 -13.21 6.23 -0.66
N ASN A 51 -12.48 5.12 -0.60
CA ASN A 51 -11.81 4.57 -1.76
C ASN A 51 -12.73 3.57 -2.47
N ALA A 52 -12.72 3.59 -3.80
CA ALA A 52 -13.35 2.59 -4.65
C ALA A 52 -12.31 1.97 -5.57
N PHE A 53 -12.40 0.66 -5.73
CA PHE A 53 -11.56 -0.14 -6.61
C PHE A 53 -12.31 -0.43 -7.90
N THR A 54 -11.61 -0.42 -9.02
CA THR A 54 -12.11 -0.95 -10.29
C THR A 54 -11.05 -1.83 -10.93
N VAL A 55 -11.40 -3.05 -11.33
CA VAL A 55 -10.54 -3.97 -12.07
C VAL A 55 -11.12 -4.15 -13.47
N PHE A 56 -10.35 -3.77 -14.48
CA PHE A 56 -10.69 -3.93 -15.90
C PHE A 56 -10.12 -5.25 -16.41
N ARG A 57 -10.94 -5.98 -17.18
CA ARG A 57 -10.60 -7.32 -17.68
C ARG A 57 -10.83 -7.40 -19.19
N LYS A 58 -10.00 -8.19 -19.87
CA LYS A 58 -10.09 -8.34 -21.32
C LYS A 58 -11.39 -9.06 -21.71
N GLY A 59 -12.25 -8.38 -22.47
CA GLY A 59 -13.49 -8.98 -22.99
C GLY A 59 -14.57 -9.24 -21.94
N ARG A 60 -14.49 -8.58 -20.77
CA ARG A 60 -15.44 -8.70 -19.66
C ARG A 60 -15.76 -7.34 -19.07
N GLU A 61 -16.91 -7.24 -18.42
CA GLU A 61 -17.28 -6.04 -17.66
C GLU A 61 -16.31 -5.79 -16.50
N PRO A 62 -15.98 -4.51 -16.22
CA PRO A 62 -15.18 -4.15 -15.06
C PRO A 62 -15.86 -4.55 -13.75
N LEU A 63 -15.07 -4.98 -12.79
CA LEU A 63 -15.53 -5.19 -11.40
C LEU A 63 -15.23 -3.93 -10.61
N SER A 64 -16.23 -3.37 -9.92
CA SER A 64 -16.03 -2.21 -9.03
C SER A 64 -16.67 -2.41 -7.68
N TRP A 65 -16.01 -1.96 -6.62
CA TRP A 65 -16.50 -2.02 -5.25
C TRP A 65 -15.86 -0.92 -4.39
N GLU A 66 -16.54 -0.54 -3.32
CA GLU A 66 -16.02 0.40 -2.32
C GLU A 66 -15.21 -0.34 -1.25
N SER A 67 -14.20 0.33 -0.71
CA SER A 67 -13.41 -0.17 0.41
C SER A 67 -14.28 -0.28 1.65
N GLY A 68 -14.28 -1.44 2.30
CA GLY A 68 -15.08 -1.68 3.51
C GLY A 68 -16.57 -1.94 3.27
N ALA A 69 -17.04 -1.92 2.02
CA ALA A 69 -18.37 -2.44 1.68
C ALA A 69 -18.45 -3.96 1.91
N GLU A 70 -19.66 -4.53 1.88
CA GLU A 70 -19.91 -5.98 1.88
C GLU A 70 -19.41 -6.62 0.56
N ALA A 71 -18.10 -6.59 0.37
CA ALA A 71 -17.38 -7.19 -0.72
C ALA A 71 -17.08 -8.66 -0.40
N GLY A 72 -17.09 -9.52 -1.42
CA GLY A 72 -16.66 -10.91 -1.28
C GLY A 72 -15.18 -10.99 -0.87
N MET A 73 -14.79 -12.18 -0.38
CA MET A 73 -13.42 -12.42 0.08
C MET A 73 -12.36 -12.08 -0.98
N LEU A 74 -12.62 -12.39 -2.26
CA LEU A 74 -11.70 -12.11 -3.36
C LEU A 74 -11.55 -10.60 -3.62
N GLU A 75 -12.65 -9.84 -3.62
CA GLU A 75 -12.62 -8.39 -3.76
C GLU A 75 -11.84 -7.72 -2.63
N GLN A 76 -12.01 -8.20 -1.39
CA GLN A 76 -11.24 -7.71 -0.24
C GLN A 76 -9.74 -8.00 -0.41
N MET A 77 -9.36 -9.21 -0.83
CA MET A 77 -7.97 -9.57 -1.10
C MET A 77 -7.36 -8.73 -2.23
N ARG A 78 -8.09 -8.56 -3.34
CA ARG A 78 -7.69 -7.70 -4.48
C ARG A 78 -7.49 -6.26 -4.02
N GLY A 79 -8.45 -5.71 -3.28
CA GLY A 79 -8.39 -4.35 -2.75
C GLY A 79 -7.16 -4.14 -1.87
N LYS A 80 -6.88 -5.09 -0.97
CA LYS A 80 -5.68 -5.06 -0.13
C LYS A 80 -4.41 -5.06 -0.97
N LEU A 81 -4.27 -5.94 -1.96
CA LEU A 81 -3.08 -5.99 -2.81
C LEU A 81 -2.90 -4.71 -3.65
N ILE A 82 -3.97 -4.16 -4.21
CA ILE A 82 -3.95 -2.91 -4.98
C ILE A 82 -3.53 -1.76 -4.06
N SER A 83 -4.16 -1.62 -2.90
CA SER A 83 -3.82 -0.59 -1.91
C SER A 83 -2.39 -0.70 -1.39
N CYS A 84 -1.91 -1.92 -1.09
CA CYS A 84 -0.52 -2.15 -0.73
C CYS A 84 0.41 -1.80 -1.87
N CYS A 85 0.04 -2.11 -3.11
CA CYS A 85 0.91 -1.77 -4.21
C CYS A 85 1.05 -0.26 -4.41
N ILE A 86 -0.06 0.47 -4.37
CA ILE A 86 -0.08 1.91 -4.56
C ILE A 86 0.64 2.63 -3.42
N ALA A 87 0.31 2.31 -2.17
CA ALA A 87 0.92 2.97 -1.02
C ALA A 87 2.33 2.47 -0.74
N ASP A 88 2.51 1.16 -0.60
CA ASP A 88 3.76 0.58 -0.08
C ASP A 88 4.74 0.25 -1.19
N GLY A 89 4.29 0.05 -2.43
CA GLY A 89 5.17 -0.15 -3.58
C GLY A 89 5.52 1.15 -4.28
N PHE A 90 4.51 1.94 -4.64
CA PHE A 90 4.67 3.21 -5.35
C PHE A 90 4.70 4.45 -4.46
N GLY A 91 4.49 4.34 -3.14
CA GLY A 91 4.56 5.52 -2.25
C GLY A 91 3.45 6.55 -2.44
N ILE A 92 2.38 6.21 -3.17
CA ILE A 92 1.30 7.15 -3.47
C ILE A 92 0.28 7.13 -2.33
N TYR A 93 0.03 8.31 -1.75
CA TYR A 93 -1.02 8.49 -0.76
C TYR A 93 -2.40 8.64 -1.44
N THR A 94 -3.39 7.91 -0.92
CA THR A 94 -4.76 7.82 -1.48
C THR A 94 -5.87 8.18 -0.49
N GLY A 95 -5.53 8.60 0.72
CA GLY A 95 -6.50 8.95 1.75
C GLY A 95 -7.16 10.32 1.56
N GLY A 96 -7.83 10.82 2.60
CA GLY A 96 -8.60 12.06 2.58
C GLY A 96 -7.78 13.34 2.47
N ASP A 97 -6.56 13.38 3.03
CA ASP A 97 -5.75 14.59 3.13
C ASP A 97 -5.36 15.13 1.73
N PHE A 98 -5.78 16.38 1.46
CA PHE A 98 -5.54 17.03 0.18
C PHE A 98 -4.04 17.32 -0.06
N MET A 99 -3.32 17.75 0.97
CA MET A 99 -1.92 18.16 0.87
C MET A 99 -1.02 16.95 0.63
N LEU A 100 -1.27 15.83 1.31
CA LEU A 100 -0.57 14.57 1.10
C LEU A 100 -0.86 14.00 -0.29
N ARG A 101 -2.11 14.07 -0.78
CA ARG A 101 -2.44 13.67 -2.16
C ARG A 101 -1.72 14.51 -3.20
N ARG A 102 -1.70 15.83 -3.00
CA ARG A 102 -1.02 16.78 -3.89
C ARG A 102 0.49 16.56 -3.93
N ALA A 103 1.10 16.27 -2.78
CA ALA A 103 2.54 15.99 -2.65
C ALA A 103 2.98 14.63 -3.24
N ALA A 104 2.03 13.82 -3.70
CA ALA A 104 2.28 12.52 -4.31
C ALA A 104 2.07 12.50 -5.84
N LEU A 105 1.64 13.61 -6.46
CA LEU A 105 1.27 13.65 -7.89
C LEU A 105 2.47 13.51 -8.86
N ASP A 106 3.66 13.85 -8.38
CA ASP A 106 4.92 13.77 -9.11
C ASP A 106 5.44 12.33 -9.25
N ILE A 107 4.91 11.40 -8.45
CA ILE A 107 5.25 9.98 -8.52
C ILE A 107 4.66 9.37 -9.79
N LYS A 108 5.54 9.00 -10.73
CA LYS A 108 5.17 8.35 -12.01
C LYS A 108 5.72 6.92 -12.14
N SER A 109 6.65 6.52 -11.28
CA SER A 109 7.25 5.19 -11.26
C SER A 109 7.77 4.86 -9.86
N ARG A 110 8.24 3.61 -9.66
CA ARG A 110 8.95 3.24 -8.41
C ARG A 110 10.23 4.04 -8.22
N ASP A 111 10.95 4.30 -9.30
CA ASP A 111 12.21 5.05 -9.28
C ASP A 111 12.02 6.50 -8.83
N SER A 112 10.81 7.05 -8.96
CA SER A 112 10.47 8.40 -8.49
C SER A 112 10.67 8.57 -6.97
N LEU A 113 10.69 7.47 -6.22
CA LEU A 113 10.82 7.50 -4.77
C LEU A 113 12.23 7.22 -4.29
N HIS A 114 13.12 6.69 -5.13
CA HIS A 114 14.42 6.19 -4.67
C HIS A 114 15.18 7.28 -3.90
N GLY A 115 15.62 6.98 -2.68
CA GLY A 115 16.30 7.93 -1.81
C GLY A 115 15.41 8.95 -1.08
N ARG A 116 14.08 8.95 -1.30
CA ARG A 116 13.12 9.80 -0.59
C ARG A 116 13.07 9.41 0.88
N GLN A 117 13.07 10.41 1.75
CA GLN A 117 13.00 10.20 3.19
C GLN A 117 11.57 9.82 3.59
N GLU A 118 11.45 8.75 4.38
CA GLU A 118 10.18 8.27 4.94
C GLU A 118 10.34 7.95 6.42
N SER A 119 9.25 8.07 7.16
CA SER A 119 9.16 7.77 8.59
C SER A 119 7.93 6.92 8.86
N TYR A 120 8.10 5.95 9.76
CA TYR A 120 7.09 5.00 10.19
C TYR A 120 6.99 5.03 11.71
N CYS A 121 5.77 4.96 12.23
CA CYS A 121 5.53 4.77 13.66
C CYS A 121 4.96 3.37 13.89
N LEU A 122 5.64 2.58 14.71
CA LEU A 122 5.18 1.27 15.14
C LEU A 122 4.57 1.45 16.53
N SER A 123 3.35 0.94 16.73
CA SER A 123 2.65 1.02 18.02
C SER A 123 2.01 -0.32 18.39
N TRP A 124 2.12 -0.71 19.66
CA TRP A 124 1.59 -1.98 20.18
C TRP A 124 1.29 -1.89 21.68
N PHE A 125 0.47 -2.81 22.19
CA PHE A 125 0.23 -2.96 23.62
C PHE A 125 1.15 -4.03 24.21
N ASP A 126 1.30 -4.05 25.54
CA ASP A 126 2.26 -4.90 26.26
C ASP A 126 2.08 -6.41 26.06
N ASP A 127 0.94 -6.85 25.53
CA ASP A 127 0.73 -8.24 25.10
C ASP A 127 1.60 -8.64 23.90
N GLY A 128 2.20 -7.67 23.21
CA GLY A 128 3.13 -7.84 22.11
C GLY A 128 2.53 -8.55 20.89
N GLY A 129 1.21 -8.75 20.87
CA GLY A 129 0.54 -9.62 19.91
C GLY A 129 0.44 -8.98 18.53
N LEU A 130 -0.17 -7.80 18.46
CA LEU A 130 -0.42 -7.09 17.21
C LEU A 130 0.27 -5.73 17.23
N VAL A 131 1.07 -5.47 16.19
CA VAL A 131 1.77 -4.19 16.00
C VAL A 131 1.16 -3.45 14.84
N CYS A 132 0.76 -2.20 15.09
CA CYS A 132 0.31 -1.26 14.07
C CYS A 132 1.52 -0.52 13.51
N VAL A 133 1.75 -0.63 12.21
CA VAL A 133 2.70 0.17 11.44
C VAL A 133 1.95 1.29 10.75
N GLU A 134 2.19 2.52 11.18
CA GLU A 134 1.56 3.72 10.65
C GLU A 134 2.50 4.52 9.75
N ARG A 135 1.98 4.96 8.59
CA ARG A 135 2.59 5.99 7.75
C ARG A 135 1.50 6.76 7.00
N ASN A 136 1.49 8.09 7.14
CA ASN A 136 0.56 8.98 6.43
C ASN A 136 -0.88 8.46 6.53
N GLU A 137 -1.41 8.31 7.75
CA GLU A 137 -2.78 7.82 8.06
C GLU A 137 -3.11 6.37 7.64
N ARG A 138 -2.17 5.68 6.98
CA ARG A 138 -2.33 4.27 6.67
C ARG A 138 -1.75 3.43 7.79
N CYS A 139 -2.57 2.49 8.27
CA CYS A 139 -2.18 1.50 9.28
C CYS A 139 -2.11 0.11 8.65
N VAL A 140 -1.02 -0.62 8.94
CA VAL A 140 -0.88 -2.05 8.63
C VAL A 140 -0.65 -2.79 9.94
N PHE A 141 -1.45 -3.81 10.21
CA PHE A 141 -1.32 -4.63 11.41
C PHE A 141 -0.55 -5.91 11.11
N LEU A 142 0.46 -6.21 11.93
CA LEU A 142 1.37 -7.35 11.78
C LEU A 142 1.55 -8.07 13.12
N GLU A 143 1.90 -9.36 13.09
CA GLU A 143 2.04 -10.17 14.29
C GLU A 143 3.43 -9.97 14.90
N GLY A 144 3.49 -9.23 16.00
CA GLY A 144 4.71 -8.95 16.74
C GLY A 144 5.65 -7.91 16.12
N LEU A 145 6.53 -7.36 16.96
CA LEU A 145 7.42 -6.25 16.61
C LEU A 145 8.44 -6.63 15.52
N ALA A 146 8.99 -7.85 15.58
CA ALA A 146 9.99 -8.30 14.62
C ALA A 146 9.44 -8.35 13.18
N GLU A 147 8.17 -8.76 13.00
CA GLU A 147 7.55 -8.76 11.68
C GLU A 147 7.29 -7.34 11.18
N ALA A 148 6.85 -6.44 12.06
CA ALA A 148 6.65 -5.03 11.75
C ALA A 148 7.94 -4.33 11.32
N GLU A 149 9.05 -4.56 12.04
CA GLU A 149 10.37 -4.04 11.67
C GLU A 149 10.85 -4.61 10.34
N ALA A 150 10.69 -5.92 10.13
CA ALA A 150 11.05 -6.56 8.87
C ALA A 150 10.20 -6.04 7.70
N TYR A 151 8.94 -5.70 7.92
CA TYR A 151 8.08 -5.07 6.93
C TYR A 151 8.60 -3.68 6.54
N VAL A 152 8.90 -2.81 7.51
CA VAL A 152 9.49 -1.48 7.24
C VAL A 152 10.85 -1.61 6.54
N GLY A 153 11.70 -2.54 6.97
CA GLY A 153 13.01 -2.78 6.39
C GLY A 153 13.01 -3.27 4.94
N LYS A 154 11.88 -3.82 4.44
CA LYS A 154 11.69 -4.13 3.01
C LYS A 154 11.42 -2.89 2.17
N ILE A 155 10.94 -1.82 2.80
CA ILE A 155 10.50 -0.60 2.12
C ILE A 155 11.60 0.46 2.12
N ILE A 156 12.29 0.62 3.25
CA ILE A 156 13.35 1.62 3.42
C ILE A 156 14.69 1.00 3.82
N TYR A 157 15.76 1.71 3.48
CA TYR A 157 17.05 1.61 4.16
C TYR A 157 16.96 2.43 5.44
N THR A 158 16.99 1.76 6.60
CA THR A 158 16.90 2.41 7.90
C THR A 158 18.13 3.26 8.16
N GLU A 159 17.92 4.54 8.47
CA GLU A 159 18.98 5.48 8.87
C GLU A 159 18.89 5.80 10.37
N HIS A 160 17.68 5.78 10.94
CA HIS A 160 17.44 6.09 12.34
C HIS A 160 16.30 5.25 12.92
N GLU A 161 16.49 4.81 14.16
CA GLU A 161 15.48 4.14 14.98
C GLU A 161 15.41 4.83 16.34
N SER A 162 14.21 5.18 16.80
CA SER A 162 14.03 5.63 18.16
C SER A 162 14.19 4.46 19.14
N GLY A 163 14.47 4.78 20.41
CA GLY A 163 14.16 3.86 21.50
C GLY A 163 12.64 3.61 21.61
N ILE A 164 12.26 2.64 22.43
CA ILE A 164 10.86 2.39 22.76
C ILE A 164 10.39 3.47 23.74
N PHE A 165 9.27 4.11 23.44
CA PHE A 165 8.61 5.09 24.30
C PHE A 165 7.13 4.74 24.46
N HIS A 166 6.47 5.32 25.45
CA HIS A 166 5.03 5.13 25.66
C HIS A 166 4.27 6.38 25.19
N SER A 167 3.18 6.18 24.47
CA SER A 167 2.26 7.26 24.13
C SER A 167 1.41 7.66 25.35
N GLU A 168 0.66 8.75 25.20
CA GLU A 168 -0.33 9.17 26.21
C GLU A 168 -1.44 8.13 26.43
N THR A 169 -1.70 7.27 25.44
CA THR A 169 -2.68 6.18 25.53
C THR A 169 -2.10 4.92 26.18
N GLY A 170 -0.83 4.94 26.57
CA GLY A 170 -0.14 3.82 27.21
C GLY A 170 0.36 2.75 26.24
N CYS A 171 0.23 2.94 24.92
CA CYS A 171 0.82 2.01 23.97
C CYS A 171 2.35 2.20 23.88
N CYS A 172 3.07 1.10 23.73
CA CYS A 172 4.47 1.11 23.34
C CYS A 172 4.59 1.62 21.90
N CYS A 173 5.59 2.46 21.64
CA CYS A 173 5.85 3.06 20.34
C CYS A 173 7.34 2.98 19.97
N LYS A 174 7.61 2.83 18.67
CA LYS A 174 8.95 2.93 18.07
C LYS A 174 8.85 3.61 16.72
N CYS A 175 9.66 4.63 16.49
CA CYS A 175 9.74 5.33 15.21
C CYS A 175 10.96 4.85 14.41
N ILE A 176 10.76 4.54 13.14
CA ILE A 176 11.80 4.12 12.21
C ILE A 176 11.78 5.09 11.03
N SER A 177 12.93 5.67 10.69
CA SER A 177 13.05 6.55 9.54
C SER A 177 14.29 6.23 8.71
N GLY A 178 14.22 6.59 7.44
CA GLY A 178 15.28 6.32 6.49
C GLY A 178 14.89 6.64 5.08
N ARG A 179 15.57 6.04 4.11
CA ARG A 179 15.38 6.33 2.69
C ARG A 179 14.74 5.18 1.96
N ARG A 180 13.86 5.49 1.03
CA ARG A 180 13.27 4.50 0.14
C ARG A 180 14.35 3.70 -0.61
N ARG A 181 14.19 2.38 -0.60
CA ARG A 181 14.98 1.46 -1.43
C ARG A 181 14.68 1.62 -2.91
#